data_AF-A0A7Y7QHV7-F1
#
_entry.id   AF-A0A7Y7QHV7-F1
#
_cell.length_a   1.000
_cell.length_b   1.000
_cell.length_c   1.000
_cell.angle_alpha   90.00
_cell.angle_beta   90.00
_cell.angle_gamma   90.00
#
_symmetry.space_group_name_H-M   'P 1'
#
loop_
_entity.id
_entity.type
_entity.pdbx_description
1 polymer ?
#
loop_
_entity_poly.entity_id
_entity_poly.type
_entity_poly.pdbx_seq_one_letter_code
_entity_poly.pdbx_strand_id
1 'polypeptide(L)'
;MTNTWTMAKVLIRQRFKTALSTFIVTIVAAIITAILVYFGGDSQLSAQFFFSMLSPYVLFGSIYLFIRLAIKQEHTWVNNYYRAVPITNLKLYVANLFSTVANFAFYCIIEGLVLGGLELSGRGMHLPTASAWPDIIEGVIIIALTCLFIWAFVSLVHMLSVTIMAFLPETRIRIVQWGIYLVVIVIASYLFNQLQRLLFMPLHTYNFGAVIAVFLIIFTLISAINVYLLEKWVETK
;
A
#
# COMPACT_ATOMS: atom_id res chain seq x y z
N MET A 1 13.28 -24.54 11.72
CA MET A 1 12.77 -23.64 10.66
C MET A 1 11.82 -22.63 11.30
N THR A 2 11.92 -21.36 10.95
CA THR A 2 11.05 -20.30 11.47
C THR A 2 9.67 -20.36 10.83
N ASN A 3 8.60 -20.19 11.61
CA ASN A 3 7.23 -20.12 11.09
C ASN A 3 6.95 -18.72 10.49
N THR A 4 6.14 -18.69 9.42
CA THR A 4 5.61 -17.48 8.77
C THR A 4 5.08 -16.46 9.77
N TRP A 5 4.34 -16.91 10.79
CA TRP A 5 3.75 -16.02 11.79
C TRP A 5 4.80 -15.30 12.65
N THR A 6 5.85 -16.01 13.06
CA THR A 6 6.95 -15.42 13.83
C THR A 6 7.65 -14.33 13.03
N MET A 7 7.92 -14.61 11.75
CA MET A 7 8.52 -13.64 10.83
C MET A 7 7.58 -12.43 10.61
N ALA A 8 6.30 -12.68 10.36
CA ALA A 8 5.29 -11.65 10.17
C ALA A 8 5.19 -10.72 11.39
N LYS A 9 5.16 -11.27 12.61
CA LYS A 9 5.15 -10.48 13.86
C LYS A 9 6.34 -9.53 13.97
N VAL A 10 7.53 -10.01 13.64
CA VAL A 10 8.76 -9.19 13.67
C VAL A 10 8.64 -8.04 12.66
N LEU A 11 8.29 -8.34 11.42
CA LEU A 11 8.14 -7.33 10.37
C LEU A 11 7.01 -6.33 10.69
N ILE A 12 5.90 -6.82 11.27
CA ILE A 12 4.79 -5.96 11.71
C ILE A 12 5.30 -4.97 12.75
N ARG A 13 6.00 -5.44 13.79
CA ARG A 13 6.51 -4.57 14.86
C ARG A 13 7.46 -3.50 14.33
N GLN A 14 8.31 -3.85 13.37
CA GLN A 14 9.24 -2.91 12.74
C GLN A 14 8.54 -1.85 11.86
N ARG A 15 7.43 -2.22 11.21
CA ARG A 15 6.65 -1.33 10.35
C ARG A 15 5.66 -0.48 11.14
N PHE A 16 5.21 -0.98 12.29
CA PHE A 16 4.26 -0.32 13.18
C PHE A 16 4.73 1.05 13.62
N LYS A 17 6.01 1.19 13.98
CA LYS A 17 6.58 2.50 14.35
C LYS A 17 6.45 3.51 13.20
N THR A 18 6.55 3.07 11.95
CA THR A 18 6.38 3.96 10.78
C THR A 18 4.92 4.32 10.54
N ALA A 19 4.00 3.35 10.67
CA ALA A 19 2.56 3.61 10.57
C ALA A 19 2.12 4.59 11.67
N LEU A 20 2.50 4.33 12.92
CA LEU A 20 2.19 5.17 14.07
C LEU A 20 2.83 6.57 13.95
N SER A 21 4.09 6.66 13.52
CA SER A 21 4.73 7.96 13.30
C SER A 21 4.04 8.76 12.20
N THR A 22 3.54 8.10 11.15
CA THR A 22 2.79 8.78 10.09
C THR A 22 1.48 9.32 10.63
N PHE A 23 0.74 8.49 11.38
CA PHE A 23 -0.49 8.89 12.07
C PHE A 23 -0.30 10.09 13.00
N ILE A 24 0.78 10.09 13.80
CA ILE A 24 1.03 11.23 14.70
C ILE A 24 1.31 12.50 13.89
N VAL A 25 2.09 12.40 12.81
CA VAL A 25 2.43 13.55 11.96
C VAL A 25 1.20 14.10 11.23
N THR A 26 0.30 13.25 10.75
CA THR A 26 -0.94 13.70 10.08
C THR A 26 -1.85 14.45 11.03
N ILE A 27 -2.05 13.95 12.25
CA ILE A 27 -2.83 14.62 13.28
C ILE A 27 -2.20 15.95 13.68
N VAL A 28 -0.89 15.99 13.92
CA VAL A 28 -0.18 17.22 14.31
C VAL A 28 -0.25 18.27 13.19
N ALA A 29 -0.05 17.88 11.94
CA ALA A 29 -0.15 18.79 10.79
C ALA A 29 -1.57 19.37 10.64
N ALA A 30 -2.60 18.55 10.84
CA ALA A 30 -4.00 18.99 10.83
C ALA A 30 -4.29 20.00 11.96
N ILE A 31 -3.79 19.75 13.17
CA ILE A 31 -3.96 20.66 14.32
C ILE A 31 -3.27 22.00 14.08
N ILE A 32 -2.03 21.99 13.59
CA ILE A 32 -1.29 23.23 13.28
C ILE A 32 -2.07 24.06 12.25
N THR A 33 -2.59 23.40 11.22
CA THR A 33 -3.36 24.06 10.16
C THR A 33 -4.68 24.62 10.69
N ALA A 34 -5.38 23.86 11.53
CA ALA A 34 -6.59 24.30 12.21
C ALA A 34 -6.34 25.57 13.05
N ILE A 35 -5.22 25.63 13.78
CA ILE A 35 -4.83 26.82 14.57
C ILE A 35 -4.56 28.02 13.65
N LEU A 36 -3.82 27.83 12.56
CA LEU A 36 -3.50 28.90 11.61
C LEU A 36 -4.76 29.48 10.95
N VAL A 37 -5.69 28.62 10.53
CA VAL A 37 -6.95 29.05 9.90
C VAL A 37 -7.85 29.77 10.91
N TYR A 38 -7.89 29.31 12.17
CA TYR A 38 -8.62 29.99 13.24
C TYR A 38 -8.10 31.43 13.46
N PHE A 39 -6.78 31.62 13.51
CA PHE A 39 -6.19 32.97 13.59
C PHE A 39 -6.36 33.80 12.31
N GLY A 40 -6.62 33.16 11.16
CA GLY A 40 -6.87 33.79 9.87
C GLY A 40 -8.27 34.40 9.72
N GLY A 41 -9.16 34.25 10.71
CA GLY A 41 -10.47 34.90 10.74
C GLY A 41 -11.66 33.95 10.75
N ASP A 42 -11.43 32.64 10.73
CA ASP A 42 -12.50 31.65 10.85
C ASP A 42 -12.81 31.38 12.34
N SER A 43 -14.00 31.77 12.81
CA SER A 43 -14.28 31.88 14.25
C SER A 43 -14.93 30.66 14.90
N GLN A 44 -15.22 29.60 14.14
CA GLN A 44 -15.96 28.45 14.65
C GLN A 44 -15.12 27.17 14.68
N LEU A 45 -14.60 26.84 15.86
CA LEU A 45 -14.00 25.54 16.17
C LEU A 45 -15.08 24.47 16.29
N SER A 46 -15.48 23.89 15.15
CA SER A 46 -16.46 22.79 15.09
C SER A 46 -15.78 21.47 14.73
N ALA A 47 -16.44 20.34 15.01
CA ALA A 47 -15.94 19.03 14.58
C ALA A 47 -15.84 18.93 13.04
N GLN A 48 -16.74 19.61 12.30
CA GLN A 48 -16.68 19.67 10.85
C GLN A 48 -15.45 20.45 10.34
N PHE A 49 -15.06 21.50 11.06
CA PHE A 49 -13.84 22.25 10.78
C PHE A 49 -12.61 21.34 10.92
N PHE A 50 -12.48 20.60 12.03
CA PHE A 50 -11.38 19.65 12.22
C PHE A 50 -11.39 18.51 11.21
N PHE A 51 -12.57 17.98 10.85
CA PHE A 51 -12.70 16.98 9.78
C PHE A 51 -12.13 17.51 8.45
N SER A 52 -12.51 18.73 8.09
CA SER A 52 -12.09 19.38 6.84
C SER A 52 -10.59 19.65 6.83
N MET A 53 -10.01 20.02 7.98
CA MET A 53 -8.57 20.20 8.11
C MET A 53 -7.80 18.88 8.09
N LEU A 54 -8.34 17.81 8.68
CA LEU A 54 -7.66 16.52 8.78
C LEU A 54 -7.70 15.71 7.46
N SER A 55 -8.83 15.74 6.74
CA SER A 55 -9.05 14.88 5.57
C SER A 55 -7.96 14.93 4.49
N PRO A 56 -7.37 16.09 4.12
CA PRO A 56 -6.30 16.13 3.13
C PRO A 56 -5.01 15.49 3.66
N TYR A 57 -4.68 15.70 4.95
CA TYR A 57 -3.50 15.08 5.56
C TYR A 57 -3.63 13.57 5.68
N VAL A 58 -4.82 13.03 5.88
CA VAL A 58 -5.06 11.57 5.83
C VAL A 58 -4.79 11.03 4.43
N LEU A 59 -5.23 11.74 3.38
CA LEU A 59 -4.91 11.35 2.00
C LEU A 59 -3.40 11.35 1.75
N PHE A 60 -2.71 12.46 2.05
CA PHE A 60 -1.25 12.54 1.85
C PHE A 60 -0.47 11.57 2.75
N GLY A 61 -0.90 11.38 3.99
CA GLY A 61 -0.34 10.43 4.94
C GLY A 61 -0.49 8.99 4.46
N SER A 62 -1.64 8.64 3.88
CA SER A 62 -1.87 7.32 3.30
C SER A 62 -0.94 7.06 2.12
N ILE A 63 -0.76 8.03 1.21
CA ILE A 63 0.16 7.91 0.07
C ILE A 63 1.60 7.77 0.56
N TYR A 64 2.02 8.62 1.49
CA TYR A 64 3.36 8.55 2.07
C TYR A 64 3.63 7.20 2.74
N LEU A 65 2.71 6.72 3.59
CA LEU A 65 2.86 5.44 4.27
C LEU A 65 2.87 4.28 3.27
N PHE A 66 2.00 4.33 2.26
CA PHE A 66 1.93 3.32 1.20
C PHE A 66 3.28 3.16 0.50
N ILE A 67 3.90 4.27 0.10
CA ILE A 67 5.23 4.29 -0.53
C ILE A 67 6.30 3.78 0.44
N ARG A 68 6.29 4.24 1.71
CA ARG A 68 7.28 3.82 2.71
C ARG A 68 7.18 2.33 3.02
N LEU A 69 5.98 1.77 3.03
CA LEU A 69 5.78 0.34 3.22
C LEU A 69 6.25 -0.46 2.00
N ALA A 70 6.01 0.04 0.77
CA ALA A 70 6.57 -0.57 -0.44
C ALA A 70 8.11 -0.63 -0.38
N ILE A 71 8.76 0.47 0.01
CA ILE A 71 10.23 0.50 0.18
C ILE A 71 10.70 -0.50 1.24
N LYS A 72 10.00 -0.57 2.39
CA LYS A 72 10.34 -1.53 3.46
C LYS A 72 10.12 -2.99 3.04
N GLN A 73 9.12 -3.25 2.19
CA GLN A 73 8.89 -4.56 1.61
C GLN A 73 10.08 -4.97 0.75
N GLU A 74 10.59 -4.07 -0.09
CA GLU A 74 11.75 -4.32 -0.94
C GLU A 74 13.05 -4.56 -0.14
N HIS A 75 13.30 -3.76 0.89
CA HIS A 75 14.47 -3.97 1.76
C HIS A 75 14.50 -5.34 2.43
N THR A 76 13.36 -5.95 2.70
CA THR A 76 13.30 -7.30 3.29
C THR A 76 13.83 -8.37 2.32
N TRP A 77 13.72 -8.16 1.01
CA TRP A 77 14.22 -9.10 0.01
C TRP A 77 15.73 -9.06 -0.17
N VAL A 78 16.32 -7.87 -0.08
CA VAL A 78 17.73 -7.64 -0.39
C VAL A 78 18.62 -7.79 0.84
N ASN A 79 18.08 -7.54 2.05
CA ASN A 79 18.89 -7.53 3.25
C ASN A 79 19.26 -8.94 3.73
N ASN A 80 20.56 -9.24 3.76
CA ASN A 80 21.15 -10.50 4.21
C ASN A 80 20.65 -10.95 5.59
N TYR A 81 20.29 -10.02 6.48
CA TYR A 81 19.75 -10.35 7.80
C TYR A 81 18.49 -11.22 7.73
N TYR A 82 17.55 -10.92 6.82
CA TYR A 82 16.31 -11.69 6.69
C TYR A 82 16.49 -12.99 5.93
N ARG A 83 17.55 -13.06 5.11
CA ARG A 83 17.86 -14.23 4.28
C ARG A 83 18.64 -15.31 5.02
N ALA A 84 19.41 -14.92 6.03
CA ALA A 84 20.10 -15.85 6.92
C ALA A 84 19.12 -16.59 7.87
N VAL A 85 17.87 -16.13 7.99
CA VAL A 85 16.86 -16.81 8.80
C VAL A 85 16.46 -18.11 8.10
N PRO A 86 16.40 -19.26 8.81
CA PRO A 86 16.01 -20.54 8.22
C PRO A 86 14.50 -20.60 7.96
N ILE A 87 14.04 -19.89 6.92
CA ILE A 87 12.66 -19.78 6.44
C ILE A 87 12.64 -19.94 4.91
N THR A 88 11.57 -20.53 4.37
CA THR A 88 11.44 -20.68 2.90
C THR A 88 11.06 -19.36 2.24
N ASN A 89 11.43 -19.18 0.97
CA ASN A 89 11.16 -17.99 0.19
C ASN A 89 9.65 -17.67 0.08
N LEU A 90 8.81 -18.69 -0.08
CA LEU A 90 7.35 -18.52 -0.04
C LEU A 90 6.87 -17.96 1.30
N LYS A 91 7.35 -18.51 2.42
CA LYS A 91 6.95 -18.07 3.77
C LYS A 91 7.47 -16.66 4.07
N LEU A 92 8.69 -16.34 3.65
CA LEU A 92 9.23 -14.99 3.71
C LEU A 92 8.38 -14.02 2.88
N TYR A 93 7.97 -14.44 1.67
CA TYR A 93 7.16 -13.62 0.77
C TYR A 93 5.81 -13.27 1.39
N VAL A 94 5.08 -14.30 1.83
CA VAL A 94 3.76 -14.15 2.47
C VAL A 94 3.87 -13.34 3.76
N ALA A 95 4.85 -13.61 4.62
CA ALA A 95 5.04 -12.87 5.87
C ALA A 95 5.30 -11.37 5.61
N ASN A 96 6.11 -11.08 4.60
CA ASN A 96 6.45 -9.71 4.22
C ASN A 96 5.21 -8.97 3.68
N LEU A 97 4.54 -9.51 2.66
CA LEU A 97 3.36 -8.89 2.09
C LEU A 97 2.23 -8.72 3.12
N PHE A 98 1.96 -9.75 3.92
CA PHE A 98 0.98 -9.67 4.99
C PHE A 98 1.33 -8.58 6.01
N SER A 99 2.60 -8.46 6.41
CA SER A 99 3.01 -7.43 7.37
C SER A 99 2.89 -6.01 6.80
N THR A 100 3.07 -5.82 5.49
CA THR A 100 2.77 -4.56 4.80
C THR A 100 1.28 -4.23 4.90
N VAL A 101 0.43 -5.17 4.49
CA VAL A 101 -1.03 -5.01 4.48
C VAL A 101 -1.56 -4.73 5.89
N ALA A 102 -1.12 -5.49 6.89
CA ALA A 102 -1.57 -5.34 8.27
C ALA A 102 -1.24 -3.94 8.84
N ASN A 103 -0.07 -3.39 8.54
CA ASN A 103 0.32 -2.05 9.02
C ASN A 103 -0.43 -0.93 8.30
N PHE A 104 -0.68 -1.10 7.00
CA PHE A 104 -1.47 -0.14 6.25
C PHE A 104 -2.94 -0.17 6.70
N ALA A 105 -3.51 -1.35 6.91
CA ALA A 105 -4.85 -1.53 7.45
C ALA A 105 -4.98 -0.92 8.85
N PHE A 106 -4.00 -1.13 9.74
CA PHE A 106 -3.95 -0.47 11.04
C PHE A 106 -4.05 1.05 10.92
N TYR A 107 -3.23 1.66 10.05
CA TYR A 107 -3.26 3.09 9.81
C TYR A 107 -4.63 3.56 9.30
N CYS A 108 -5.18 2.89 8.28
CA CYS A 108 -6.48 3.24 7.69
C CYS A 108 -7.63 3.11 8.70
N ILE A 109 -7.62 2.06 9.53
CA ILE A 109 -8.65 1.85 10.55
C ILE A 109 -8.59 2.95 11.60
N ILE A 110 -7.42 3.29 12.12
CA ILE A 110 -7.30 4.35 13.13
C ILE A 110 -7.70 5.70 12.57
N GLU A 111 -7.19 6.09 11.41
CA GLU A 111 -7.57 7.37 10.78
C GLU A 111 -9.06 7.40 10.43
N GLY A 112 -9.61 6.28 9.94
CA GLY A 112 -11.03 6.13 9.65
C GLY A 112 -11.89 6.27 10.90
N LEU A 113 -11.46 5.75 12.05
CA LEU A 113 -12.14 5.94 13.33
C LEU A 113 -12.10 7.40 13.80
N VAL A 114 -10.97 8.09 13.63
CA VAL A 114 -10.83 9.51 13.97
C VAL A 114 -11.74 10.37 13.08
N LEU A 115 -11.67 10.19 11.76
CA LEU A 115 -12.51 10.91 10.81
C LEU A 115 -14.00 10.60 11.02
N GLY A 116 -14.35 9.33 11.21
CA GLY A 116 -15.72 8.92 11.52
C GLY A 116 -16.24 9.52 12.81
N GLY A 117 -15.41 9.57 13.86
CA GLY A 117 -15.76 10.23 15.13
C GLY A 117 -15.99 11.74 14.97
N LEU A 118 -15.18 12.42 14.16
CA LEU A 118 -15.36 13.85 13.86
C LEU A 118 -16.63 14.12 13.06
N GLU A 119 -16.91 13.31 12.03
CA GLU A 119 -18.12 13.45 11.21
C GLU A 119 -19.39 13.21 12.05
N LEU A 120 -19.39 12.16 12.88
CA LEU A 120 -20.48 11.87 13.82
C LEU A 120 -20.69 12.99 14.84
N SER A 121 -19.61 13.62 15.32
CA SER A 121 -19.69 14.74 16.27
C SER A 121 -20.16 16.03 15.60
N GLY A 122 -19.84 16.24 14.32
CA GLY A 122 -20.16 17.47 13.59
C GLY A 122 -21.57 17.50 13.01
N ARG A 123 -22.04 16.35 12.49
CA ARG A 123 -23.34 16.25 11.81
C ARG A 123 -24.35 15.39 12.55
N GLY A 124 -23.97 14.76 13.67
CA GLY A 124 -24.79 13.74 14.32
C GLY A 124 -24.74 12.40 13.58
N MET A 125 -25.45 11.41 14.12
CA MET A 125 -25.46 10.05 13.58
C MET A 125 -26.34 9.94 12.33
N HIS A 126 -25.76 10.24 11.18
CA HIS A 126 -26.34 9.96 9.87
C HIS A 126 -25.69 8.71 9.30
N LEU A 127 -26.21 7.54 9.67
CA LEU A 127 -25.76 6.29 9.06
C LEU A 127 -26.14 6.27 7.58
N PRO A 128 -25.27 5.76 6.70
CA PRO A 128 -25.64 5.53 5.30
C PRO A 128 -26.93 4.72 5.23
N THR A 129 -27.80 5.04 4.28
CA THR A 129 -29.00 4.23 3.99
C THR A 129 -28.57 2.79 3.70
N ALA A 130 -29.43 1.81 4.00
CA ALA A 130 -29.13 0.40 3.77
C ALA A 130 -28.63 0.11 2.34
N SER A 131 -29.10 0.89 1.36
CA SER A 131 -28.70 0.82 -0.05
C SER A 131 -27.25 1.26 -0.33
N ALA A 132 -26.63 2.07 0.52
CA ALA A 132 -25.28 2.60 0.31
C ALA A 132 -24.17 1.69 0.85
N TRP A 133 -24.49 0.78 1.78
CA TRP A 133 -23.51 -0.13 2.38
C TRP A 133 -22.83 -1.07 1.38
N PRO A 134 -23.55 -1.69 0.41
CA PRO A 134 -22.91 -2.47 -0.64
C PRO A 134 -21.84 -1.67 -1.39
N ASP A 135 -22.17 -0.46 -1.85
CA ASP A 135 -21.24 0.39 -2.60
C ASP A 135 -19.99 0.77 -1.78
N ILE A 136 -20.17 1.07 -0.50
CA ILE A 136 -19.05 1.37 0.42
C ILE A 136 -18.14 0.14 0.57
N ILE A 137 -18.72 -1.03 0.80
CA ILE A 137 -17.99 -2.28 0.97
C ILE A 137 -17.23 -2.64 -0.31
N GLU A 138 -17.89 -2.53 -1.47
CA GLU A 138 -17.30 -2.77 -2.78
C GLU A 138 -16.11 -1.83 -3.04
N GLY A 139 -16.28 -0.53 -2.77
CA GLY A 139 -15.21 0.45 -2.90
C GLY A 139 -14.01 0.15 -2.00
N VAL A 140 -14.24 -0.21 -0.73
CA VAL A 140 -13.17 -0.60 0.21
C VAL A 140 -12.43 -1.84 -0.28
N ILE A 141 -13.15 -2.86 -0.78
CA ILE A 141 -12.54 -4.09 -1.30
C ILE A 141 -11.69 -3.78 -2.54
N ILE A 142 -12.18 -2.97 -3.47
CA ILE A 142 -11.44 -2.61 -4.69
C ILE A 142 -10.17 -1.82 -4.35
N ILE A 143 -10.24 -0.87 -3.43
CA ILE A 143 -9.07 -0.12 -2.97
C ILE A 143 -8.05 -1.08 -2.34
N ALA A 144 -8.49 -2.00 -1.47
CA ALA A 144 -7.62 -2.98 -0.84
C ALA A 144 -6.94 -3.91 -1.87
N LEU A 145 -7.69 -4.41 -2.85
CA LEU A 145 -7.17 -5.23 -3.95
C LEU A 145 -6.17 -4.46 -4.81
N THR A 146 -6.43 -3.17 -5.05
CA THR A 146 -5.52 -2.31 -5.80
C THR A 146 -4.21 -2.09 -5.06
N CYS A 147 -4.25 -1.82 -3.74
CA CYS A 147 -3.06 -1.74 -2.91
C CYS A 147 -2.23 -3.03 -2.94
N LEU A 148 -2.89 -4.18 -2.80
CA LEU A 148 -2.25 -5.50 -2.91
C LEU A 148 -1.59 -5.72 -4.27
N PHE A 149 -2.29 -5.39 -5.35
CA PHE A 149 -1.78 -5.48 -6.71
C PHE A 149 -0.53 -4.62 -6.88
N ILE A 150 -0.59 -3.35 -6.45
CA ILE A 150 0.54 -2.41 -6.60
C ILE A 150 1.76 -2.92 -5.83
N TRP A 151 1.62 -3.39 -4.58
CA TRP A 151 2.75 -3.94 -3.85
C TRP A 151 3.34 -5.21 -4.48
N ALA A 152 2.49 -6.12 -4.97
CA ALA A 152 2.97 -7.31 -5.67
C ALA A 152 3.70 -6.94 -6.97
N PHE A 153 3.19 -5.95 -7.70
CA PHE A 153 3.78 -5.46 -8.93
C PHE A 153 5.11 -4.72 -8.69
N VAL A 154 5.22 -3.89 -7.66
CA VAL A 154 6.49 -3.24 -7.27
C VAL A 154 7.56 -4.29 -6.97
N SER A 155 7.21 -5.35 -6.23
CA SER A 155 8.14 -6.46 -5.99
C SER A 155 8.51 -7.19 -7.28
N LEU A 156 7.59 -7.40 -8.20
CA LEU A 156 7.89 -8.01 -9.50
C LEU A 156 8.91 -7.18 -10.29
N VAL A 157 8.69 -5.87 -10.36
CA VAL A 157 9.60 -4.94 -11.02
C VAL A 157 11.00 -5.00 -10.41
N HIS A 158 11.10 -4.98 -9.08
CA HIS A 158 12.38 -5.05 -8.40
C HIS A 158 13.10 -6.38 -8.68
N MET A 159 12.38 -7.50 -8.55
CA MET A 159 12.92 -8.85 -8.76
C MET A 159 13.38 -9.06 -10.20
N LEU A 160 12.60 -8.60 -11.18
CA LEU A 160 12.99 -8.62 -12.59
C LEU A 160 14.24 -7.78 -12.83
N SER A 161 14.31 -6.58 -12.25
CA SER A 161 15.49 -5.73 -12.38
C SER A 161 16.75 -6.41 -11.84
N VAL A 162 16.69 -6.99 -10.64
CA VAL A 162 17.81 -7.75 -10.04
C VAL A 162 18.20 -8.95 -10.89
N THR A 163 17.22 -9.71 -11.37
CA THR A 163 17.44 -10.90 -12.20
C THR A 163 18.12 -10.53 -13.52
N ILE A 164 17.64 -9.51 -14.22
CA ILE A 164 18.21 -9.12 -15.51
C ILE A 164 19.62 -8.55 -15.33
N MET A 165 19.88 -7.81 -14.24
CA MET A 165 21.22 -7.31 -13.94
C MET A 165 22.26 -8.43 -13.76
N ALA A 166 21.85 -9.62 -13.31
CA ALA A 166 22.75 -10.77 -13.20
C ALA A 166 23.25 -11.31 -14.56
N PHE A 167 22.56 -11.00 -15.66
CA PHE A 167 22.93 -11.47 -17.01
C PHE A 167 23.68 -10.44 -17.85
N LEU A 168 23.86 -9.21 -17.36
CA LEU A 168 24.47 -8.13 -18.14
C LEU A 168 25.97 -7.97 -17.85
N PRO A 169 26.83 -7.90 -18.89
CA PRO A 169 28.26 -7.65 -18.71
C PRO A 169 28.52 -6.20 -18.25
N GLU A 170 29.45 -6.03 -17.30
CA GLU A 170 29.73 -4.76 -16.59
C GLU A 170 29.96 -3.55 -17.50
N THR A 171 30.41 -3.77 -18.74
CA THR A 171 30.85 -2.73 -19.68
C THR A 171 29.72 -2.06 -20.48
N ARG A 172 28.49 -2.57 -20.51
CA ARG A 172 27.32 -1.91 -21.17
C ARG A 172 26.10 -1.75 -20.25
N ILE A 173 26.30 -1.91 -18.95
CA ILE A 173 25.25 -1.95 -17.93
C ILE A 173 24.34 -0.71 -17.95
N ARG A 174 24.87 0.50 -18.16
CA ARG A 174 24.10 1.73 -17.96
C ARG A 174 22.99 1.96 -19.00
N ILE A 175 23.22 1.62 -20.27
CA ILE A 175 22.22 1.81 -21.35
C ILE A 175 21.14 0.73 -21.27
N VAL A 176 21.55 -0.52 -21.02
CA VAL A 176 20.59 -1.64 -20.94
C VAL A 176 19.73 -1.54 -19.68
N GLN A 177 20.29 -1.12 -18.55
CA GLN A 177 19.50 -0.79 -17.35
C GLN A 177 18.47 0.29 -17.64
N TRP A 178 18.87 1.37 -18.33
CA TRP A 178 17.95 2.46 -18.66
C TRP A 178 16.79 1.97 -19.55
N GLY A 179 17.08 1.11 -20.53
CA GLY A 179 16.06 0.49 -21.38
C GLY A 179 15.08 -0.40 -20.60
N ILE A 180 15.57 -1.23 -19.69
CA ILE A 180 14.73 -2.09 -18.84
C ILE A 180 13.85 -1.24 -17.92
N TYR A 181 14.43 -0.23 -17.25
CA TYR A 181 13.66 0.69 -16.42
C TYR A 181 12.57 1.40 -17.22
N LEU A 182 12.88 1.82 -18.45
CA LEU A 182 11.89 2.44 -19.33
C LEU A 182 10.75 1.48 -19.69
N VAL A 183 11.06 0.25 -20.10
CA VAL A 183 10.04 -0.77 -20.42
C VAL A 183 9.15 -1.05 -19.20
N VAL A 184 9.77 -1.24 -18.04
CA VAL A 184 9.08 -1.43 -16.76
C VAL A 184 8.16 -0.25 -16.45
N ILE A 185 8.65 0.98 -16.59
CA ILE A 185 7.86 2.20 -16.34
C ILE A 185 6.68 2.27 -17.32
N VAL A 186 6.88 1.98 -18.61
CA VAL A 186 5.80 1.99 -19.61
C VAL A 186 4.73 0.96 -19.26
N ILE A 187 5.12 -0.27 -18.91
CA ILE A 187 4.17 -1.33 -18.50
C ILE A 187 3.45 -0.91 -17.21
N ALA A 188 4.19 -0.40 -16.22
CA ALA A 188 3.63 0.10 -14.97
C ALA A 188 2.62 1.22 -15.21
N SER A 189 2.94 2.20 -16.05
CA SER A 189 2.06 3.31 -16.42
C SER A 189 0.82 2.84 -17.15
N TYR A 190 0.95 1.87 -18.07
CA TYR A 190 -0.20 1.28 -18.76
C TYR A 190 -1.13 0.57 -17.77
N LEU A 191 -0.59 -0.29 -16.92
CA LEU A 191 -1.37 -1.01 -15.90
C LEU A 191 -2.01 -0.03 -14.91
N PHE A 192 -1.29 1.01 -14.50
CA PHE A 192 -1.81 2.05 -13.62
C PHE A 192 -2.96 2.83 -14.26
N ASN A 193 -2.88 3.13 -15.56
CA ASN A 193 -3.98 3.76 -16.29
C ASN A 193 -5.22 2.84 -16.35
N GLN A 194 -5.04 1.54 -16.54
CA GLN A 194 -6.16 0.58 -16.50
C GLN A 194 -6.77 0.47 -15.10
N LEU A 195 -5.94 0.43 -14.05
CA LEU A 195 -6.40 0.47 -12.65
C LEU A 195 -7.17 1.76 -12.35
N GLN A 196 -6.64 2.90 -12.80
CA GLN A 196 -7.28 4.20 -12.62
C GLN A 196 -8.67 4.22 -13.25
N ARG A 197 -8.81 3.70 -14.47
CA ARG A 197 -10.11 3.59 -15.14
C ARG A 197 -11.10 2.75 -14.33
N LEU A 198 -10.64 1.65 -13.74
CA LEU A 198 -11.47 0.80 -12.87
C LEU A 198 -11.88 1.53 -11.58
N LEU A 199 -10.96 2.28 -10.96
CA LEU A 199 -11.22 3.02 -9.71
C LEU A 199 -12.21 4.18 -9.88
N PHE A 200 -12.20 4.85 -11.04
CA PHE A 200 -13.06 6.00 -11.32
C PHE A 200 -14.33 5.65 -12.09
N MET A 201 -14.54 4.38 -12.44
CA MET A 201 -15.78 3.93 -13.05
C MET A 201 -16.89 3.85 -11.97
N PRO A 202 -18.14 4.23 -12.27
CA PRO A 202 -19.23 4.08 -11.32
C PRO A 202 -19.42 2.61 -10.94
N LEU A 203 -19.54 2.31 -9.64
CA LEU A 203 -19.47 0.94 -9.11
C LEU A 203 -20.52 0.01 -9.74
N HIS A 204 -21.71 0.53 -10.03
CA HIS A 204 -22.81 -0.22 -10.65
C HIS A 204 -22.59 -0.62 -12.12
N THR A 205 -21.51 -0.15 -12.74
CA THR A 205 -21.28 -0.34 -14.18
C THR A 205 -20.54 -1.65 -14.50
N TYR A 206 -19.81 -2.21 -13.54
CA TYR A 206 -19.03 -3.44 -13.74
C TYR A 206 -19.60 -4.59 -12.91
N ASN A 207 -19.34 -5.81 -13.36
CA ASN A 207 -19.63 -7.00 -12.56
C ASN A 207 -18.57 -7.12 -11.46
N PHE A 208 -18.91 -6.72 -10.24
CA PHE A 208 -17.99 -6.71 -9.08
C PHE A 208 -17.32 -8.07 -8.85
N GLY A 209 -18.06 -9.17 -8.97
CA GLY A 209 -17.52 -10.52 -8.85
C GLY A 209 -16.47 -10.84 -9.91
N ALA A 210 -16.70 -10.42 -11.16
CA ALA A 210 -15.72 -10.57 -12.23
C ALA A 210 -14.46 -9.74 -11.99
N VAL A 211 -14.59 -8.51 -11.48
CA VAL A 211 -13.45 -7.65 -11.14
C VAL A 211 -12.59 -8.32 -10.06
N ILE A 212 -13.20 -8.81 -8.98
CA ILE A 212 -12.47 -9.55 -7.93
C ILE A 212 -11.75 -10.76 -8.51
N ALA A 213 -12.44 -11.56 -9.33
CA ALA A 213 -11.85 -12.76 -9.92
C ALA A 213 -10.62 -12.44 -10.76
N VAL A 214 -10.70 -11.42 -11.62
CA VAL A 214 -9.56 -10.96 -12.44
C VAL A 214 -8.41 -10.48 -11.56
N PHE A 215 -8.68 -9.66 -10.54
CA PHE A 215 -7.65 -9.20 -9.61
C PHE A 215 -6.95 -10.36 -8.90
N LEU A 216 -7.71 -11.34 -8.39
CA LEU A 216 -7.15 -12.50 -7.69
C LEU A 216 -6.31 -13.37 -8.62
N ILE A 217 -6.77 -13.61 -9.86
CA ILE A 217 -6.00 -14.38 -10.85
C ILE A 217 -4.67 -13.68 -11.13
N ILE A 218 -4.70 -12.39 -11.47
CA ILE A 218 -3.49 -11.64 -11.82
C ILE A 218 -2.55 -11.52 -10.60
N PHE A 219 -3.10 -11.23 -9.42
CA PHE A 219 -2.34 -11.16 -8.18
C PHE A 219 -1.63 -12.48 -7.85
N THR A 220 -2.33 -13.61 -7.99
CA THR A 220 -1.75 -14.94 -7.76
C THR A 220 -0.66 -15.25 -8.77
N LEU A 221 -0.85 -14.92 -10.06
CA LEU A 221 0.18 -15.09 -11.08
C LEU A 221 1.42 -14.25 -10.79
N ILE A 222 1.27 -12.95 -10.49
CA ILE A 222 2.38 -12.06 -10.15
C ILE A 222 3.11 -12.57 -8.89
N SER A 223 2.36 -12.96 -7.86
CA SER A 223 2.95 -13.48 -6.62
C SER A 223 3.70 -14.80 -6.83
N ALA A 224 3.20 -15.69 -7.70
CA ALA A 224 3.91 -16.92 -8.06
C ALA A 224 5.24 -16.62 -8.78
N ILE A 225 5.23 -15.67 -9.72
CA ILE A 225 6.46 -15.22 -10.39
C ILE A 225 7.45 -14.61 -9.38
N ASN A 226 6.97 -13.77 -8.45
CA ASN A 226 7.81 -13.18 -7.40
C ASN A 226 8.50 -14.25 -6.55
N VAL A 227 7.75 -15.26 -6.08
CA VAL A 227 8.31 -16.35 -5.28
C VAL A 227 9.33 -17.14 -6.08
N TYR A 228 9.05 -17.44 -7.35
CA TYR A 228 9.98 -18.14 -8.24
C TYR A 228 11.29 -17.35 -8.45
N LEU A 229 11.20 -16.04 -8.72
CA LEU A 229 12.37 -15.18 -8.90
C LEU A 229 13.21 -15.09 -7.61
N LEU A 230 12.54 -15.00 -6.46
CA LEU A 230 13.20 -14.94 -5.16
C LEU A 230 13.96 -16.24 -4.86
N GLU A 231 13.41 -17.39 -5.26
CA GLU A 231 14.03 -18.70 -5.10
C GLU A 231 15.19 -18.97 -6.05
N LYS A 232 15.13 -18.49 -7.30
CA LYS A 232 16.14 -18.83 -8.32
C LYS A 232 17.24 -17.79 -8.53
N TRP A 233 16.96 -16.52 -8.30
CA TRP A 233 17.81 -15.44 -8.82
C TRP A 233 18.23 -14.42 -7.77
N VAL A 234 17.56 -14.39 -6.63
CA VAL A 234 17.98 -13.51 -5.54
C VAL A 234 19.01 -14.19 -4.65
N GLU A 235 19.18 -15.52 -4.65
CA GLU A 235 20.24 -16.24 -3.90
C GLU A 235 21.62 -15.58 -4.11
N THR A 236 22.03 -14.82 -3.11
CA THR A 236 23.41 -14.37 -2.97
C THR A 236 24.21 -15.63 -2.71
N LYS A 237 25.19 -15.89 -3.59
CA LYS A 237 26.32 -16.77 -3.26
C LYS A 237 26.92 -16.39 -1.91
#